data_AF-A0A3D4LM91-F1
#
_entry.id   AF-A0A3D4LM91-F1
#
_cell.length_a   1.000
_cell.length_b   1.000
_cell.length_c   1.000
_cell.angle_alpha   90.00
_cell.angle_beta   90.00
_cell.angle_gamma   90.00
#
_symmetry.space_group_name_H-M   'P 1'
#
loop_
_entity.id
_entity.type
_entity.pdbx_description
1 polymer ?
#
loop_
_entity_poly.entity_id
_entity_poly.type
_entity_poly.pdbx_seq_one_letter_code
_entity_poly.pdbx_strand_id
1 'polypeptide(L)'
;MSNRLTRMKKKMLREKDKGIVDFAKIQYHFFPDLIDDLGKIKDPRKENYIDYSSEELTYPLILKNSCTIESMRQMTEWFEDANCATNLEKLMDREIENIPHYDTINNFLERLDIRELNKIKVRMIKRLIRNKSFYQARMPRKQWMVILDATGLYHFKEKHCDNCLVKEIKDKEGNKKKVYYHNVLEAKIVLADKIVISL
;
A
#
# COMPACT_ATOMS: atom_id res chain seq x y z
N MET A 1 -21.16 -12.91 -16.05
CA MET A 1 -20.30 -13.74 -16.93
C MET A 1 -18.96 -13.94 -16.23
N SER A 2 -18.53 -15.20 -16.05
CA SER A 2 -17.26 -15.53 -15.36
C SER A 2 -16.07 -15.04 -16.20
N ASN A 3 -15.39 -14.00 -15.73
CA ASN A 3 -14.26 -13.36 -16.40
C ASN A 3 -12.96 -14.17 -16.24
N ARG A 4 -13.03 -15.51 -16.35
CA ARG A 4 -11.87 -16.39 -16.17
C ARG A 4 -11.04 -16.43 -17.46
N LEU A 5 -9.92 -15.73 -17.44
CA LEU A 5 -8.89 -15.78 -18.48
C LEU A 5 -8.40 -17.22 -18.68
N THR A 6 -8.36 -17.68 -19.95
CA THR A 6 -7.79 -18.97 -20.32
C THR A 6 -6.28 -19.01 -20.04
N ARG A 7 -5.73 -20.22 -19.80
CA ARG A 7 -4.30 -20.41 -19.51
C ARG A 7 -3.39 -19.83 -20.61
N MET A 8 -3.77 -19.98 -21.88
CA MET A 8 -3.04 -19.37 -23.01
C MET A 8 -3.09 -17.85 -22.97
N LYS A 9 -4.25 -17.25 -22.67
CA LYS A 9 -4.38 -15.79 -22.58
C LYS A 9 -3.58 -15.22 -21.40
N LYS A 10 -3.52 -15.94 -20.28
CA LYS A 10 -2.63 -15.61 -19.15
C LYS A 10 -1.16 -15.65 -19.54
N LYS A 11 -0.74 -16.67 -20.32
CA LYS A 11 0.64 -16.80 -20.79
C LYS A 11 1.03 -15.62 -21.70
N MET A 12 0.20 -15.30 -22.69
CA MET A 12 0.43 -14.15 -23.57
C MET A 12 0.46 -12.80 -22.84
N LEU A 13 -0.33 -12.64 -21.77
CA LEU A 13 -0.29 -11.45 -20.93
C LEU A 13 1.03 -11.36 -20.15
N ARG A 14 1.50 -12.47 -19.56
CA ARG A 14 2.79 -12.52 -18.84
C ARG A 14 3.98 -12.26 -19.74
N GLU A 15 3.96 -12.74 -20.99
CA GLU A 15 5.03 -12.47 -21.97
C GLU A 15 5.14 -10.98 -22.34
N LYS A 16 4.05 -10.22 -22.22
CA LYS A 16 4.04 -8.76 -22.42
C LYS A 16 4.20 -7.97 -21.12
N ASP A 17 4.14 -8.64 -19.97
CA ASP A 17 4.17 -8.01 -18.67
C ASP A 17 5.59 -7.54 -18.36
N LYS A 18 5.78 -6.22 -18.36
CA LYS A 18 7.03 -5.61 -17.91
C LYS A 18 7.02 -5.34 -16.40
N GLY A 19 5.93 -5.72 -15.70
CA GLY A 19 5.77 -5.75 -14.25
C GLY A 19 6.36 -4.52 -13.56
N ILE A 20 7.48 -4.74 -12.88
CA ILE A 20 8.20 -3.73 -12.11
C ILE A 20 8.65 -2.51 -12.93
N VAL A 21 8.94 -2.69 -14.23
CA VAL A 21 9.38 -1.59 -15.11
C VAL A 21 8.23 -0.64 -15.40
N ASP A 22 7.03 -1.16 -15.63
CA ASP A 22 5.85 -0.31 -15.86
C ASP A 22 5.40 0.35 -14.55
N PHE A 23 5.52 -0.35 -13.41
CA PHE A 23 5.36 0.26 -12.10
C PHE A 23 6.32 1.44 -11.90
N ALA A 24 7.63 1.23 -12.15
CA ALA A 24 8.65 2.27 -12.01
C ALA A 24 8.33 3.47 -12.90
N LYS A 25 7.99 3.25 -14.18
CA LYS A 25 7.60 4.34 -15.09
C LYS A 25 6.43 5.17 -14.58
N ILE A 26 5.39 4.51 -14.06
CA ILE A 26 4.22 5.18 -13.49
C ILE A 26 4.62 5.95 -12.23
N GLN A 27 5.40 5.33 -11.34
CA GLN A 27 5.89 5.96 -10.12
C GLN A 27 6.75 7.18 -10.44
N TYR A 28 7.74 7.10 -11.33
CA TYR A 28 8.55 8.25 -11.74
C TYR A 28 7.74 9.33 -12.45
N HIS A 29 6.75 8.97 -13.28
CA HIS A 29 5.93 9.96 -13.97
C HIS A 29 5.05 10.77 -13.01
N PHE A 30 4.36 10.09 -12.09
CA PHE A 30 3.42 10.74 -11.18
C PHE A 30 4.05 11.23 -9.88
N PHE A 31 5.07 10.53 -9.39
CA PHE A 31 5.72 10.72 -8.09
C PHE A 31 7.26 10.58 -8.19
N PRO A 32 7.94 11.43 -8.98
CA PRO A 32 9.40 11.37 -9.13
C PRO A 32 10.14 11.56 -7.80
N ASP A 33 9.60 12.37 -6.89
CA ASP A 33 10.21 12.66 -5.59
C ASP A 33 9.79 11.65 -4.50
N LEU A 34 9.22 10.50 -4.86
CA LEU A 34 8.66 9.55 -3.87
C LEU A 34 9.71 9.06 -2.88
N ILE A 35 10.90 8.69 -3.36
CA ILE A 35 11.97 8.17 -2.50
C ILE A 35 12.43 9.23 -1.50
N ASP A 36 12.65 10.46 -1.98
CA ASP A 36 13.01 11.59 -1.10
C ASP A 36 11.90 11.98 -0.14
N ASP A 37 10.65 11.81 -0.54
CA ASP A 37 9.50 12.03 0.33
C ASP A 37 9.44 11.00 1.45
N LEU A 38 9.74 9.73 1.15
CA LEU A 38 9.84 8.65 2.13
C LEU A 38 11.02 8.86 3.08
N GLY A 39 12.16 9.36 2.60
CA GLY A 39 13.32 9.66 3.46
C GLY A 39 13.13 10.81 4.43
N LYS A 40 12.08 11.62 4.24
CA LYS A 40 11.69 12.70 5.17
C LYS A 40 10.75 12.22 6.28
N ILE A 41 10.37 10.94 6.28
CA ILE A 41 9.58 10.35 7.36
C ILE A 41 10.40 10.43 8.65
N LYS A 42 9.78 10.91 9.73
CA LYS A 42 10.43 10.95 11.04
C LYS A 42 10.55 9.53 11.60
N ASP A 43 11.76 9.01 11.60
CA ASP A 43 12.05 7.70 12.18
C ASP A 43 11.91 7.72 13.71
N PRO A 44 11.07 6.86 14.30
CA PRO A 44 10.90 6.79 15.75
C PRO A 44 12.00 5.97 16.45
N ARG A 45 12.89 5.30 15.70
CA ARG A 45 13.99 4.49 16.25
C ARG A 45 15.15 5.40 16.68
N LYS A 46 16.07 4.85 17.47
CA LYS A 46 17.24 5.59 17.96
C LYS A 46 18.30 5.65 16.86
N GLU A 47 18.68 6.85 16.42
CA GLU A 47 19.58 7.12 15.29
C GLU A 47 20.92 6.36 15.38
N ASN A 48 21.51 6.25 16.58
CA ASN A 48 22.78 5.53 16.78
C ASN A 48 22.67 3.99 16.77
N TYR A 49 21.48 3.44 16.53
CA TYR A 49 21.18 2.00 16.60
C TYR A 49 20.43 1.51 15.36
N ILE A 50 20.55 2.22 14.23
CA ILE A 50 19.88 1.85 12.98
C ILE A 50 20.87 1.76 11.83
N ASP A 51 20.70 0.73 11.00
CA ASP A 51 21.49 0.52 9.78
C ASP A 51 20.72 0.92 8.51
N TYR A 52 19.41 1.18 8.63
CA TYR A 52 18.51 1.45 7.50
C TYR A 52 17.78 2.78 7.70
N SER A 53 17.71 3.56 6.64
CA SER A 53 16.92 4.79 6.54
C SER A 53 15.42 4.50 6.37
N SER A 54 14.58 5.54 6.46
CA SER A 54 13.11 5.36 6.44
C SER A 54 12.58 4.91 5.08
N GLU A 55 13.17 5.38 4.00
CA GLU A 55 12.90 4.99 2.61
C GLU A 55 13.31 3.55 2.34
N GLU A 56 14.44 3.09 2.88
CA GLU A 56 14.90 1.70 2.77
C GLU A 56 13.98 0.72 3.49
N LEU A 57 13.18 1.17 4.46
CA LEU A 57 12.17 0.35 5.12
C LEU A 57 10.80 0.43 4.43
N THR A 58 10.41 1.64 4.01
CA THR A 58 9.06 1.90 3.53
C THR A 58 8.88 1.59 2.04
N TYR A 59 9.90 1.80 1.22
CA TYR A 59 9.80 1.55 -0.21
C TYR A 59 9.70 0.05 -0.53
N PRO A 60 10.49 -0.85 0.08
CA PRO A 60 10.29 -2.30 -0.05
C PRO A 60 8.88 -2.75 0.36
N LEU A 61 8.30 -2.14 1.40
CA LEU A 61 6.92 -2.41 1.81
C LEU A 61 5.89 -2.00 0.74
N ILE A 62 6.08 -0.86 0.07
CA ILE A 62 5.24 -0.45 -1.06
C ILE A 62 5.35 -1.45 -2.22
N LEU A 63 6.58 -1.88 -2.52
CA LEU A 63 6.84 -2.87 -3.58
C LEU A 63 6.22 -4.22 -3.26
N LYS A 64 6.34 -4.73 -2.04
CA LYS A 64 5.72 -6.01 -1.65
C LYS A 64 4.21 -5.98 -1.94
N ASN A 65 3.55 -4.89 -1.54
CA ASN A 65 2.09 -4.76 -1.68
C ASN A 65 1.70 -4.63 -3.15
N SER A 66 2.51 -3.92 -3.94
CA SER A 66 2.33 -3.78 -5.39
C SER A 66 2.53 -5.11 -6.13
N CYS A 67 3.43 -5.95 -5.63
CA CYS A 67 3.71 -7.30 -6.13
C CYS A 67 2.78 -8.38 -5.54
N THR A 68 1.74 -8.00 -4.79
CA THR A 68 0.79 -8.94 -4.14
C THR A 68 1.44 -9.96 -3.20
N ILE A 69 2.56 -9.59 -2.56
CA ILE A 69 3.19 -10.39 -1.51
C ILE A 69 2.43 -10.14 -0.21
N GLU A 70 1.67 -11.14 0.24
CA GLU A 70 0.66 -10.97 1.29
C GLU A 70 1.27 -10.83 2.70
N SER A 71 2.34 -11.57 2.99
CA SER A 71 2.92 -11.62 4.34
C SER A 71 4.30 -10.95 4.43
N MET A 72 4.62 -10.47 5.63
CA MET A 72 5.95 -9.95 5.96
C MET A 72 7.05 -11.02 5.83
N ARG A 73 6.75 -12.27 6.18
CA ARG A 73 7.71 -13.39 6.03
C ARG A 73 8.01 -13.69 4.57
N GLN A 74 6.98 -13.78 3.73
CA GLN A 74 7.16 -13.94 2.29
C GLN A 74 7.94 -12.77 1.68
N MET A 75 7.78 -11.55 2.18
CA MET A 75 8.60 -10.43 1.69
C MET A 75 10.09 -10.70 1.87
N THR A 76 10.52 -11.17 3.03
CA THR A 76 11.93 -11.55 3.25
C THR A 76 12.35 -12.66 2.31
N GLU A 77 11.60 -13.77 2.25
CA GLU A 77 11.92 -14.90 1.35
C GLU A 77 12.03 -14.49 -0.13
N TRP A 78 11.13 -13.63 -0.60
CA TRP A 78 11.13 -13.16 -1.99
C TRP A 78 12.23 -12.13 -2.27
N PHE A 79 12.57 -11.30 -1.29
CA PHE A 79 13.55 -10.22 -1.48
C PHE A 79 14.98 -10.66 -1.19
N GLU A 80 15.18 -11.85 -0.63
CA GLU A 80 16.49 -12.53 -0.55
C GLU A 80 17.05 -12.96 -1.93
N ASP A 81 16.28 -12.86 -3.02
CA ASP A 81 16.79 -13.09 -4.37
C ASP A 81 17.94 -12.12 -4.69
N ALA A 82 19.03 -12.65 -5.25
CA ALA A 82 20.26 -11.88 -5.52
C ALA A 82 20.03 -10.63 -6.38
N ASN A 83 18.99 -10.60 -7.21
CA ASN A 83 18.71 -9.45 -8.07
C ASN A 83 17.89 -8.36 -7.37
N CYS A 84 17.23 -8.67 -6.25
CA CYS A 84 16.32 -7.73 -5.58
C CYS A 84 17.05 -6.52 -5.01
N ALA A 85 18.20 -6.71 -4.35
CA ALA A 85 19.01 -5.59 -3.85
C ALA A 85 19.43 -4.65 -4.99
N THR A 86 20.07 -5.21 -6.03
CA THR A 86 20.51 -4.46 -7.22
C THR A 86 19.35 -3.72 -7.92
N ASN A 87 18.17 -4.32 -7.97
CA ASN A 87 16.99 -3.68 -8.56
C ASN A 87 16.45 -2.57 -7.67
N LEU A 88 16.45 -2.76 -6.35
CA LEU A 88 16.03 -1.76 -5.39
C LEU A 88 16.94 -0.52 -5.44
N GLU A 89 18.26 -0.73 -5.54
CA GLU A 89 19.24 0.36 -5.74
C GLU A 89 18.88 1.23 -6.94
N LYS A 90 18.61 0.59 -8.09
CA LYS A 90 18.20 1.28 -9.33
C LYS A 90 16.88 2.03 -9.18
N LEU A 91 15.92 1.46 -8.46
CA LEU A 91 14.60 2.07 -8.26
C LEU A 91 14.66 3.23 -7.24
N MET A 92 15.59 3.16 -6.29
CA MET A 92 15.78 4.18 -5.27
C MET A 92 16.77 5.25 -5.68
N ASP A 93 17.57 4.99 -6.73
CA ASP A 93 18.71 5.81 -7.18
C ASP A 93 19.73 6.02 -6.05
N ARG A 94 20.02 4.96 -5.29
CA ARG A 94 20.89 4.95 -4.10
C ARG A 94 21.59 3.62 -3.95
N GLU A 95 22.77 3.64 -3.32
CA GLU A 95 23.46 2.43 -2.89
C GLU A 95 22.73 1.82 -1.70
N ILE A 96 22.48 0.51 -1.75
CA ILE A 96 21.76 -0.23 -0.70
C ILE A 96 22.57 -1.49 -0.39
N GLU A 97 23.14 -1.54 0.80
CA GLU A 97 23.98 -2.67 1.21
C GLU A 97 23.17 -3.97 1.35
N ASN A 98 21.96 -3.88 1.90
CA ASN A 98 21.07 -5.02 2.07
C ASN A 98 19.59 -4.61 2.14
N ILE A 99 18.70 -5.56 1.90
CA ILE A 99 17.26 -5.36 2.12
C ILE A 99 16.94 -5.71 3.58
N PRO A 100 16.25 -4.83 4.32
CA PRO A 100 15.97 -5.06 5.73
C PRO A 100 15.08 -6.29 5.95
N HIS A 101 15.43 -7.10 6.94
CA HIS A 101 14.58 -8.19 7.40
C HIS A 101 13.22 -7.67 7.87
N TYR A 102 12.17 -8.49 7.72
CA TYR A 102 10.81 -8.05 8.02
C TYR A 102 10.60 -7.63 9.48
N ASP A 103 11.37 -8.19 10.42
CA ASP A 103 11.35 -7.80 11.83
C ASP A 103 11.84 -6.37 12.04
N THR A 104 12.85 -5.92 11.29
CA THR A 104 13.35 -4.55 11.34
C THR A 104 12.29 -3.57 10.85
N ILE A 105 11.58 -3.92 9.77
CA ILE A 105 10.47 -3.12 9.24
C ILE A 105 9.32 -3.06 10.25
N ASN A 106 8.96 -4.18 10.87
CA ASN A 106 7.90 -4.22 11.89
C ASN A 106 8.27 -3.35 13.10
N ASN A 107 9.50 -3.41 13.59
CA ASN A 107 9.96 -2.58 14.72
C ASN A 107 9.82 -1.09 14.43
N PHE A 108 10.09 -0.68 13.18
CA PHE A 108 9.87 0.69 12.71
C PHE A 108 8.37 1.02 12.66
N LEU A 109 7.56 0.20 12.01
CA LEU A 109 6.11 0.44 11.83
C LEU A 109 5.33 0.48 13.14
N GLU A 110 5.66 -0.37 14.11
CA GLU A 110 5.03 -0.41 15.44
C GLU A 110 5.15 0.91 16.21
N ARG A 111 6.21 1.68 15.92
CA ARG A 111 6.53 2.93 16.61
C ARG A 111 6.23 4.17 15.76
N LEU A 112 5.97 3.98 14.47
CA LEU A 112 5.82 5.08 13.52
C LEU A 112 4.51 5.83 13.77
N ASP A 113 4.59 7.15 13.87
CA ASP A 113 3.40 7.98 13.91
C ASP A 113 2.65 7.90 12.57
N ILE A 114 1.41 7.45 12.62
CA ILE A 114 0.51 7.31 11.46
C ILE A 114 0.40 8.62 10.64
N ARG A 115 0.61 9.78 11.27
CA ARG A 115 0.59 11.09 10.61
C ARG A 115 1.72 11.24 9.59
N GLU A 116 2.86 10.55 9.76
CA GLU A 116 3.97 10.58 8.80
C GLU A 116 3.56 9.95 7.47
N LEU A 117 2.99 8.73 7.49
CA LEU A 117 2.49 8.07 6.27
C LEU A 117 1.32 8.84 5.63
N ASN A 118 0.43 9.41 6.46
CA ASN A 118 -0.68 10.22 5.96
C ASN A 118 -0.21 11.48 5.21
N LYS A 119 0.90 12.10 5.61
CA LYS A 119 1.48 13.24 4.87
C LYS A 119 1.90 12.84 3.46
N ILE A 120 2.51 11.67 3.31
CA ILE A 120 2.90 11.12 1.99
C ILE A 120 1.66 10.89 1.14
N LYS A 121 0.65 10.19 1.66
CA LYS A 121 -0.63 9.94 0.98
C LYS A 121 -1.28 11.23 0.49
N VAL A 122 -1.40 12.23 1.35
CA VAL A 122 -1.98 13.54 1.03
C VAL A 122 -1.15 14.27 -0.04
N ARG A 123 0.18 14.20 0.03
CA ARG A 123 1.07 14.79 -0.99
C ARG A 123 0.86 14.12 -2.35
N MET A 124 0.78 12.79 -2.40
CA MET A 124 0.49 12.04 -3.62
C MET A 124 -0.86 12.45 -4.23
N ILE A 125 -1.93 12.49 -3.44
CA ILE A 125 -3.27 12.90 -3.91
C ILE A 125 -3.25 14.34 -4.45
N LYS A 126 -2.64 15.28 -3.72
CA LYS A 126 -2.51 16.68 -4.16
C LYS A 126 -1.75 16.78 -5.49
N ARG A 127 -0.69 15.98 -5.68
CA ARG A 127 0.08 15.93 -6.92
C ARG A 127 -0.76 15.45 -8.10
N LEU A 128 -1.51 14.36 -7.93
CA LEU A 128 -2.42 13.85 -8.96
C LEU A 128 -3.47 14.88 -9.39
N ILE A 129 -4.06 15.60 -8.43
CA ILE A 129 -5.03 16.67 -8.70
C ILE A 129 -4.39 17.85 -9.45
N ARG A 130 -3.17 18.24 -9.08
CA ARG A 130 -2.44 19.37 -9.69
C ARG A 130 -1.94 19.08 -11.10
N ASN A 131 -1.53 17.84 -11.39
CA ASN A 131 -1.03 17.43 -12.70
C ASN A 131 -2.10 17.37 -13.80
N LYS A 132 -3.39 17.55 -13.44
CA LYS A 132 -4.53 17.62 -14.38
C LYS A 132 -4.83 16.34 -15.15
N SER A 133 -4.07 15.26 -14.94
CA SER A 133 -4.24 13.96 -15.61
C SER A 133 -5.65 13.37 -15.46
N PHE A 134 -6.37 13.73 -14.39
CA PHE A 134 -7.71 13.21 -14.07
C PHE A 134 -8.83 14.24 -14.23
N TYR A 135 -8.59 15.35 -14.96
CA TYR A 135 -9.61 16.39 -15.11
C TYR A 135 -10.89 15.94 -15.81
N GLN A 136 -10.81 14.89 -16.62
CA GLN A 136 -11.95 14.24 -17.27
C GLN A 136 -12.93 13.57 -16.28
N ALA A 137 -12.47 13.23 -15.07
CA ALA A 137 -13.33 12.64 -14.03
C ALA A 137 -14.10 13.68 -13.22
N ARG A 138 -13.91 14.97 -13.49
CA ARG A 138 -14.67 16.03 -12.82
C ARG A 138 -16.07 16.13 -13.40
N MET A 139 -17.03 16.48 -12.55
CA MET A 139 -18.40 16.79 -12.95
C MET A 139 -18.43 18.07 -13.82
N PRO A 140 -19.52 18.33 -14.58
CA PRO A 140 -19.61 19.48 -15.50
C PRO A 140 -19.26 20.85 -14.89
N ARG A 141 -19.46 21.02 -13.58
CA ARG A 141 -19.09 22.23 -12.82
C ARG A 141 -17.63 22.25 -12.32
N LYS A 142 -16.75 21.42 -12.89
CA LYS A 142 -15.33 21.25 -12.49
C LYS A 142 -15.15 20.78 -11.04
N GLN A 143 -16.15 20.10 -10.49
CA GLN A 143 -16.14 19.56 -9.12
C GLN A 143 -15.61 18.13 -9.12
N TRP A 144 -14.83 17.77 -8.10
CA TRP A 144 -14.41 16.39 -7.87
C TRP A 144 -15.55 15.61 -7.22
N MET A 145 -15.72 14.36 -7.63
CA MET A 145 -16.66 13.44 -6.99
C MET A 145 -15.97 12.78 -5.79
N VAL A 146 -16.60 12.90 -4.62
CA VAL A 146 -16.18 12.24 -3.39
C VAL A 146 -17.31 11.33 -2.93
N ILE A 147 -16.98 10.06 -2.70
CA ILE A 147 -17.87 9.04 -2.19
C ILE A 147 -17.59 8.91 -0.69
N LEU A 148 -18.65 8.86 0.12
CA LEU A 148 -18.57 8.51 1.53
C LEU A 148 -19.11 7.11 1.70
N ASP A 149 -18.30 6.21 2.24
CA ASP A 149 -18.68 4.82 2.46
C ASP A 149 -18.09 4.28 3.77
N ALA A 150 -18.75 3.30 4.37
CA ALA A 150 -18.27 2.63 5.56
C ALA A 150 -17.36 1.46 5.18
N THR A 151 -16.10 1.53 5.60
CA THR A 151 -15.10 0.49 5.34
C THR A 151 -14.75 -0.25 6.63
N GLY A 152 -14.72 -1.58 6.60
CA GLY A 152 -14.25 -2.41 7.71
C GLY A 152 -12.72 -2.41 7.79
N LEU A 153 -12.17 -2.10 8.97
CA LEU A 153 -10.72 -2.09 9.18
C LEU A 153 -10.19 -3.45 9.63
N TYR A 154 -10.74 -4.00 10.70
CA TYR A 154 -10.24 -5.20 11.34
C TYR A 154 -11.34 -5.97 12.07
N HIS A 155 -11.11 -7.28 12.23
CA HIS A 155 -11.97 -8.21 12.94
C HIS A 155 -11.21 -8.92 14.07
N PHE A 156 -11.89 -9.17 15.18
CA PHE A 156 -11.32 -9.82 16.36
C PHE A 156 -12.25 -10.92 16.88
N LYS A 157 -11.65 -11.91 17.52
CA LYS A 157 -12.37 -12.94 18.28
C LYS A 157 -12.86 -12.40 19.63
N GLU A 158 -12.15 -11.42 20.19
CA GLU A 158 -12.42 -10.81 21.49
C GLU A 158 -12.62 -9.30 21.36
N LYS A 159 -13.29 -8.67 22.33
CA LYS A 159 -13.56 -7.24 22.32
C LYS A 159 -12.25 -6.47 22.54
N HIS A 160 -11.85 -5.66 21.55
CA HIS A 160 -10.62 -4.85 21.61
C HIS A 160 -10.83 -3.52 22.35
N CYS A 161 -11.98 -2.86 22.18
CA CYS A 161 -12.32 -1.61 22.87
C CYS A 161 -13.83 -1.36 22.89
N ASP A 162 -14.28 -0.28 23.54
CA ASP A 162 -15.71 0.06 23.66
C ASP A 162 -16.40 0.41 22.34
N ASN A 163 -15.63 0.85 21.34
CA ASN A 163 -16.16 1.18 20.01
C ASN A 163 -16.27 -0.05 19.08
N CYS A 164 -15.99 -1.26 19.57
CA CYS A 164 -16.15 -2.48 18.79
C CYS A 164 -17.63 -2.74 18.46
N LEU A 165 -17.94 -2.87 17.17
CA LEU A 165 -19.20 -3.46 16.72
C LEU A 165 -19.13 -4.98 16.88
N VAL A 166 -20.26 -5.63 17.11
CA VAL A 166 -20.34 -7.09 17.30
C VAL A 166 -21.35 -7.70 16.34
N LYS A 167 -20.98 -8.83 15.74
CA LYS A 167 -21.90 -9.68 14.98
C LYS A 167 -21.82 -11.11 15.44
N GLU A 168 -22.96 -11.80 15.48
CA GLU A 168 -23.01 -13.24 15.70
C GLU A 168 -23.01 -13.96 14.35
N ILE A 169 -22.06 -14.87 14.17
CA ILE A 169 -21.93 -15.71 12.99
C ILE A 169 -22.22 -17.15 13.41
N LYS A 170 -23.03 -17.87 12.62
CA LYS A 170 -23.15 -19.33 12.76
C LYS A 170 -22.11 -20.00 11.89
N ASP A 171 -21.34 -20.92 12.45
CA ASP A 171 -20.48 -21.77 11.63
C ASP A 171 -21.28 -22.86 10.91
N LYS A 172 -20.59 -23.63 10.05
CA LYS A 172 -21.20 -24.70 9.25
C LYS A 172 -21.81 -25.82 10.11
N GLU A 173 -21.41 -25.91 11.38
CA GLU A 173 -21.86 -26.90 12.37
C GLU A 173 -23.00 -26.36 13.25
N GLY A 174 -23.42 -25.09 13.05
CA GLY A 174 -24.52 -24.45 13.77
C GLY A 174 -24.12 -23.75 15.06
N ASN A 175 -22.84 -23.75 15.43
CA ASN A 175 -22.36 -23.08 16.63
C ASN A 175 -22.32 -21.55 16.42
N LYS A 176 -22.78 -20.81 17.42
CA LYS A 176 -22.74 -19.34 17.41
C LYS A 176 -21.37 -18.84 17.85
N LYS A 177 -20.74 -18.00 17.02
CA LYS A 177 -19.47 -17.33 17.32
C LYS A 177 -19.67 -15.82 17.24
N LYS A 178 -19.21 -15.09 18.26
CA LYS A 178 -19.18 -13.63 18.23
C LYS A 178 -17.91 -13.17 17.53
N VAL A 179 -18.06 -12.21 16.63
CA VAL A 179 -16.95 -11.53 15.96
C VAL A 179 -17.10 -10.04 16.20
N TYR A 180 -16.05 -9.44 16.76
CA TYR A 180 -15.95 -8.01 16.97
C TYR A 180 -15.27 -7.37 15.77
N TYR A 181 -15.69 -6.18 15.38
CA TYR A 181 -15.12 -5.50 14.22
C TYR A 181 -15.22 -3.98 14.36
N HIS A 182 -14.37 -3.28 13.60
CA HIS A 182 -14.42 -1.83 13.51
C HIS A 182 -14.70 -1.41 12.08
N ASN A 183 -15.65 -0.50 11.93
CA ASN A 183 -15.88 0.23 10.69
C ASN A 183 -15.43 1.68 10.87
N VAL A 184 -14.89 2.25 9.81
CA VAL A 184 -14.64 3.68 9.71
C VAL A 184 -15.44 4.25 8.56
N LEU A 185 -15.93 5.47 8.73
CA LEU A 185 -16.45 6.25 7.62
C LEU A 185 -15.26 6.78 6.84
N GLU A 186 -15.18 6.43 5.56
CA GLU A 186 -14.08 6.75 4.69
C GLU A 186 -14.56 7.61 3.52
N ALA A 187 -13.79 8.64 3.19
CA ALA A 187 -14.01 9.44 2.00
C ALA A 187 -13.08 8.96 0.87
N LYS A 188 -13.62 8.73 -0.32
CA LYS A 188 -12.86 8.31 -1.50
C LYS A 188 -13.08 9.28 -2.65
N ILE A 189 -12.00 9.74 -3.27
CA ILE A 189 -12.05 10.57 -4.48
C ILE A 189 -12.06 9.67 -5.73
N VAL A 190 -12.97 9.96 -6.66
CA VAL A 190 -13.05 9.26 -7.95
C VAL A 190 -12.22 10.02 -8.98
N LEU A 191 -11.19 9.39 -9.53
CA LEU A 191 -10.28 9.97 -10.52
C LEU A 191 -10.44 9.35 -11.92
N ALA A 192 -10.99 8.14 -12.02
CA ALA A 192 -11.44 7.50 -13.25
C ALA A 192 -12.31 6.27 -12.89
N ASP A 193 -12.91 5.61 -13.89
CA ASP A 193 -13.75 4.41 -13.73
C ASP A 193 -13.14 3.34 -12.79
N LYS A 194 -11.82 3.14 -12.85
CA LYS A 194 -11.09 2.15 -12.04
C LYS A 194 -10.03 2.75 -11.12
N ILE A 195 -10.08 4.08 -10.91
CA ILE A 195 -9.10 4.79 -10.08
C ILE A 195 -9.88 5.56 -9.03
N VAL A 196 -10.01 4.93 -7.87
CA VAL A 196 -10.68 5.47 -6.69
C VAL A 196 -9.66 5.46 -5.55
N ILE A 197 -9.42 6.63 -4.94
CA ILE A 197 -8.37 6.80 -3.93
C ILE A 197 -9.00 7.21 -2.61
N SER A 198 -8.60 6.55 -1.53
CA SER A 198 -8.95 6.89 -0.16
C SER A 198 -8.26 8.17 0.32
N LEU A 199 -9.06 9.14 0.80
CA LEU A 199 -8.58 10.41 1.34
C LEU A 199 -7.99 10.26 2.74
#